data_AF-A0A257AZ94-F1
#
_entry.id   AF-A0A257AZ94-F1
#
_cell.length_a   1.000
_cell.length_b   1.000
_cell.length_c   1.000
_cell.angle_alpha   90.00
_cell.angle_beta   90.00
_cell.angle_gamma   90.00
#
_symmetry.space_group_name_H-M   'P 1'
#
loop_
_entity.id
_entity.type
_entity.pdbx_description
1 polymer ?
#
loop_
_entity_poly.entity_id
_entity_poly.type
_entity_poly.pdbx_seq_one_letter_code
_entity_poly.pdbx_strand_id
1 'polypeptide(L)'
;MLEEVPKMKRAPTRPENMKPSPLKGRSIYPFDRINPGESFLVPYGDGNPQKVRQRISMAAWTFRQTYPEKRFIVKAEPDGVRVWRYA
;
A
#
# COMPACT_ATOMS: atom_id res chain seq x y z
N MET A 1 41.94 -26.64 10.22
CA MET A 1 41.12 -26.96 9.04
C MET A 1 39.70 -27.18 9.50
N LEU A 2 38.76 -26.34 9.04
CA LEU A 2 37.36 -26.66 8.79
C LEU A 2 36.84 -25.54 7.88
N GLU A 3 36.61 -25.88 6.61
CA GLU A 3 35.90 -25.04 5.64
C GLU A 3 34.39 -25.17 5.89
N GLU A 4 33.65 -24.06 6.02
CA GLU A 4 32.18 -24.10 5.95
C GLU A 4 31.60 -22.93 5.15
N VAL A 5 31.28 -23.25 3.88
CA VAL A 5 30.14 -22.87 3.01
C VAL A 5 29.54 -21.44 3.08
N PRO A 6 29.49 -20.69 1.96
CA PRO A 6 28.70 -19.46 1.85
C PRO A 6 27.25 -19.81 1.48
N LYS A 7 26.25 -19.43 2.30
CA LYS A 7 24.84 -19.74 1.98
C LYS A 7 23.89 -18.55 2.15
N MET A 8 23.55 -17.99 0.98
CA MET A 8 22.25 -17.46 0.57
C MET A 8 21.68 -16.24 1.29
N LYS A 9 21.54 -15.19 0.49
CA LYS A 9 20.65 -14.04 0.64
C LYS A 9 19.26 -14.50 1.12
N ARG A 10 18.97 -14.35 2.40
CA ARG A 10 17.58 -14.32 2.89
C ARG A 10 17.20 -12.85 2.98
N ALA A 11 16.35 -12.40 2.06
CA ALA A 11 15.70 -11.10 2.18
C ALA A 11 15.02 -11.04 3.55
N PRO A 12 15.23 -9.99 4.37
CA PRO A 12 14.53 -9.89 5.63
C PRO A 12 13.03 -9.76 5.33
N THR A 13 12.28 -10.73 5.83
CA THR A 13 10.83 -10.71 5.98
C THR A 13 10.39 -9.33 6.48
N ARG A 14 9.56 -8.66 5.66
CA ARG A 14 8.99 -7.35 5.92
C ARG A 14 8.34 -7.33 7.31
N PRO A 15 8.75 -6.46 8.25
CA PRO A 15 8.17 -6.43 9.58
C PRO A 15 6.72 -5.92 9.52
N GLU A 16 5.82 -6.70 10.11
CA GLU A 16 4.36 -6.54 10.18
C GLU A 16 3.90 -5.41 11.12
N ASN A 17 4.75 -4.39 11.36
CA ASN A 17 4.50 -3.37 12.38
C ASN A 17 4.75 -1.93 11.88
N MET A 18 4.35 -1.65 10.64
CA MET A 18 4.26 -0.25 10.17
C MET A 18 3.03 0.41 10.79
N LYS A 19 3.17 0.88 12.03
CA LYS A 19 2.36 2.01 12.51
C LYS A 19 2.49 3.13 11.45
N PRO A 20 1.39 3.68 10.91
CA PRO A 20 1.48 4.74 9.91
C PRO A 20 2.10 5.97 10.59
N SER A 21 3.40 6.15 10.42
CA SER A 21 4.07 7.38 10.80
C SER A 21 3.59 8.46 9.82
N PRO A 22 2.99 9.57 10.29
CA PRO A 22 2.57 10.65 9.41
C PRO A 22 3.83 11.41 8.97
N LEU A 23 4.52 10.89 7.94
CA LEU A 23 5.57 11.63 7.27
C LEU A 23 4.90 12.77 6.50
N LYS A 24 5.04 13.99 7.03
CA LYS A 24 4.71 15.27 6.37
C LYS A 24 5.02 15.17 4.86
N GLY A 25 3.96 15.16 4.05
CA GLY A 25 4.05 15.22 2.58
C GLY A 25 4.10 13.90 1.81
N ARG A 26 4.17 12.73 2.46
CA ARG A 26 4.08 11.43 1.76
C ARG A 26 2.73 10.79 2.01
N SER A 27 2.03 10.42 0.93
CA SER A 27 0.78 9.66 1.02
C SER A 27 1.02 8.42 1.89
N ILE A 28 0.19 8.25 2.92
CA ILE A 28 0.17 7.08 3.82
C ILE A 28 -0.07 5.76 3.06
N TYR A 29 -0.52 5.84 1.81
CA TYR A 29 -0.75 4.69 0.94
C TYR A 29 0.35 4.58 -0.13
N PRO A 30 0.75 3.35 -0.51
CA PRO A 30 1.86 3.12 -1.43
C PRO A 30 1.51 3.35 -2.91
N PHE A 31 0.77 4.42 -3.24
CA PHE A 31 0.35 4.74 -4.62
C PHE A 31 1.53 4.91 -5.59
N ASP A 32 2.69 5.32 -5.09
CA ASP A 32 3.88 5.50 -5.92
C ASP A 32 4.64 4.18 -6.20
N ARG A 33 4.47 3.18 -5.33
CA ARG A 33 5.25 1.92 -5.36
C ARG A 33 4.52 0.76 -6.04
N ILE A 34 3.24 0.93 -6.36
CA ILE A 34 2.39 -0.07 -6.99
C ILE A 34 2.49 0.03 -8.51
N ASN A 35 2.71 -1.10 -9.19
CA ASN A 35 2.77 -1.16 -10.65
C ASN A 35 1.38 -1.37 -11.28
N PRO A 36 1.19 -1.06 -12.57
CA PRO A 36 -0.05 -1.41 -13.28
C PRO A 36 -0.33 -2.92 -13.19
N GLY A 37 -1.56 -3.28 -12.84
CA GLY A 37 -1.98 -4.66 -12.60
C GLY A 37 -1.82 -5.13 -11.14
N GLU A 38 -1.03 -4.43 -10.32
CA GLU A 38 -0.91 -4.75 -8.91
C GLU A 38 -2.04 -4.14 -8.08
N SER A 39 -2.21 -4.67 -6.85
CA SER A 39 -3.16 -4.14 -5.89
C SER A 39 -2.61 -4.22 -4.47
N PHE A 40 -3.12 -3.35 -3.59
CA PHE A 40 -2.93 -3.46 -2.16
C PHE A 40 -4.27 -3.39 -1.43
N LEU A 41 -4.35 -4.09 -0.31
CA LEU A 41 -5.51 -4.08 0.57
C LEU A 41 -5.21 -3.15 1.76
N VAL A 42 -6.15 -2.27 2.06
CA VAL A 42 -6.17 -1.51 3.31
C VAL A 42 -7.24 -2.12 4.21
N PRO A 43 -6.87 -2.85 5.27
CA PRO A 43 -7.85 -3.46 6.16
C PRO A 43 -8.67 -2.39 6.88
N TYR A 44 -9.93 -2.68 7.19
CA TYR A 44 -10.74 -1.77 8.01
C TYR A 44 -10.22 -1.68 9.45
N GLY A 45 -9.66 -2.77 9.97
CA GLY A 45 -9.34 -2.91 11.39
C GLY A 45 -10.58 -2.70 12.25
N ASP A 46 -10.43 -2.01 13.39
CA ASP A 46 -11.54 -1.55 14.23
C ASP A 46 -12.23 -0.27 13.70
N GLY A 47 -11.86 0.19 12.51
CA GLY A 47 -12.34 1.44 11.92
C GLY A 47 -13.69 1.30 11.22
N ASN A 48 -14.42 2.42 11.11
CA ASN A 48 -15.64 2.48 10.31
C ASN A 48 -15.31 2.28 8.80
N PRO A 49 -15.87 1.25 8.13
CA PRO A 49 -15.56 0.93 6.74
C PRO A 49 -15.75 2.09 5.76
N GLN A 50 -16.80 2.87 5.98
CA GLN A 50 -17.18 3.99 5.14
C GLN A 50 -16.17 5.14 5.25
N LYS A 51 -15.67 5.41 6.46
CA LYS A 51 -14.62 6.41 6.70
C LYS A 51 -13.28 5.99 6.09
N VAL A 52 -12.93 4.71 6.20
CA VAL A 52 -11.69 4.17 5.60
C VAL A 52 -11.74 4.31 4.07
N ARG A 53 -12.85 3.91 3.45
CA ARG A 53 -13.06 4.08 2.00
C ARG A 53 -12.97 5.53 1.58
N GLN A 54 -13.64 6.44 2.29
CA GLN A 54 -13.60 7.87 1.97
C GLN A 54 -12.17 8.42 2.02
N ARG A 55 -11.40 8.09 3.06
CA ARG A 55 -10.00 8.50 3.19
C ARG A 55 -9.13 8.02 2.03
N ILE A 56 -9.30 6.76 1.62
CA ILE A 56 -8.52 6.19 0.51
C ILE A 56 -8.92 6.83 -0.82
N SER A 57 -10.21 7.01 -1.07
CA SER A 57 -10.71 7.69 -2.27
C SER A 57 -10.18 9.11 -2.38
N MET A 58 -10.19 9.88 -1.29
CA MET A 58 -9.61 11.22 -1.27
C MET A 58 -8.10 11.20 -1.54
N ALA A 59 -7.37 10.29 -0.90
CA ALA A 59 -5.93 10.20 -1.10
C ALA A 59 -5.55 9.78 -2.53
N ALA A 60 -6.31 8.84 -3.12
CA ALA A 60 -6.14 8.45 -4.52
C ALA A 60 -6.46 9.60 -5.48
N TRP A 61 -7.52 10.37 -5.19
CA TRP A 61 -7.87 11.55 -5.98
C TRP A 61 -6.79 12.63 -5.92
N THR A 62 -6.30 12.98 -4.72
CA THR A 62 -5.20 13.94 -4.55
C THR A 62 -3.94 13.47 -5.27
N PHE A 63 -3.60 12.19 -5.14
CA PHE A 63 -2.42 11.64 -5.81
C PHE A 63 -2.54 11.72 -7.35
N ARG A 64 -3.73 11.47 -7.90
CA ARG A 64 -4.01 11.64 -9.33
C ARG A 64 -3.88 13.09 -9.81
N GLN A 65 -4.13 14.09 -8.96
CA GLN A 65 -3.89 15.50 -9.35
C GLN A 65 -2.40 15.78 -9.56
N THR A 66 -1.52 15.10 -8.82
CA THR A 66 -0.07 15.22 -8.97
C THR A 66 0.48 14.33 -10.08
N TYR A 67 -0.09 13.14 -10.26
CA TYR A 67 0.33 12.11 -11.22
C TYR A 67 -0.85 11.67 -12.10
N PRO A 68 -1.24 12.46 -13.12
CA PRO A 68 -2.44 12.21 -13.91
C PRO A 68 -2.36 10.93 -14.75
N GLU A 69 -1.15 10.45 -15.08
CA GLU A 69 -0.92 9.17 -15.74
C GLU A 69 -1.23 7.96 -14.84
N LYS A 70 -1.14 8.12 -13.52
CA LYS A 70 -1.37 7.04 -12.56
C LYS A 70 -2.86 6.95 -12.23
N ARG A 71 -3.51 5.84 -12.57
CA ARG A 71 -4.94 5.63 -12.34
C ARG A 71 -5.22 4.43 -11.43
N PHE A 72 -6.13 4.66 -10.50
CA PHE A 72 -6.48 3.71 -9.45
C PHE A 72 -7.96 3.40 -9.42
N ILE A 73 -8.30 2.14 -9.16
CA ILE A 73 -9.65 1.69 -8.82
C ILE A 73 -9.67 1.43 -7.32
N VAL A 74 -10.66 1.97 -6.63
CA VAL A 74 -10.87 1.78 -5.19
C VAL A 74 -12.19 1.01 -5.01
N LYS A 75 -12.12 -0.22 -4.47
CA LYS A 75 -13.30 -1.05 -4.21
C LYS A 75 -13.34 -1.47 -2.75
N ALA A 76 -14.54 -1.43 -2.17
CA ALA A 76 -14.78 -2.02 -0.87
C ALA A 76 -14.87 -3.54 -1.02
N GLU A 77 -14.16 -4.24 -0.15
CA GLU A 77 -14.21 -5.69 0.06
C GLU A 77 -14.65 -5.96 1.52
N PRO A 78 -15.01 -7.22 1.88
CA PRO A 78 -15.43 -7.54 3.25
C PRO A 78 -14.38 -7.19 4.31
N ASP A 79 -13.10 -7.46 4.01
CA ASP A 79 -11.99 -7.30 4.96
C ASP A 79 -11.34 -5.90 4.92
N GLY A 80 -11.72 -5.05 3.98
CA GLY A 80 -11.08 -3.76 3.78
C GLY A 80 -11.40 -3.10 2.46
N VAL A 81 -10.54 -2.15 2.07
CA VAL A 81 -10.63 -1.46 0.79
C VAL A 81 -9.43 -1.86 -0.05
N ARG A 82 -9.69 -2.46 -1.19
CA ARG A 82 -8.66 -2.82 -2.15
C ARG A 82 -8.48 -1.71 -3.17
N VAL A 83 -7.23 -1.41 -3.47
CA VAL A 83 -6.84 -0.40 -4.45
C VAL A 83 -6.01 -1.08 -5.53
N TRP A 84 -6.46 -1.00 -6.78
CA TRP A 84 -5.73 -1.50 -7.95
C TRP A 84 -5.20 -0.34 -8.75
N ARG A 85 -3.96 -0.44 -9.21
CA ARG A 85 -3.45 0.46 -10.23
C ARG A 85 -3.68 -0.18 -11.60
N TYR A 86 -4.30 0.53 -12.53
CA TYR A 86 -4.55 0.02 -13.88
C TYR A 86 -3.86 0.83 -14.98
N ALA A 87 -3.30 1.99 -14.63
CA ALA A 87 -2.42 2.81 -15.47
C ALA A 87 -1.34 3.46 -14.59
#